data_AF-A0A2N2MR33-F1
#
_entry.id   AF-A0A2N2MR33-F1
#
_cell.length_a   1.000
_cell.length_b   1.000
_cell.length_c   1.000
_cell.angle_alpha   90.00
_cell.angle_beta   90.00
_cell.angle_gamma   90.00
#
_symmetry.space_group_name_H-M   'P 1'
#
loop_
_entity.id
_entity.type
_entity.pdbx_description
1 polymer ?
#
loop_
_entity_poly.entity_id
_entity_poly.type
_entity_poly.pdbx_seq_one_letter_code
_entity_poly.pdbx_strand_id
1 'polypeptide(L)'
;MSNFVEGKVVSVEPLQVETALGILRPSKCTKPKLKIGDQKLILIQTTGAELETTQDGNNRIHGIVTECFFRGDDFKVTLNCCELFFEFSLSERCEVGQSISIQVPDSSIVCLET
;
A
#
# COMPACT_ATOMS: atom_id res chain seq x y z
N MET A 1 -4.92 10.92 -8.84
CA MET A 1 -5.19 9.89 -7.81
C MET A 1 -4.02 9.87 -6.86
N SER A 2 -4.25 9.57 -5.59
CA SER A 2 -3.24 9.71 -4.54
C SER A 2 -3.32 8.51 -3.60
N ASN A 3 -2.20 7.80 -3.43
CA ASN A 3 -2.12 6.60 -2.61
C ASN A 3 -2.05 6.93 -1.11
N PHE A 4 -3.14 7.48 -0.59
CA PHE A 4 -3.29 7.75 0.83
C PHE A 4 -4.40 6.88 1.40
N VAL A 5 -4.17 6.38 2.61
CA VAL A 5 -5.19 5.67 3.37
C VAL A 5 -5.10 6.09 4.82
N GLU A 6 -6.25 6.32 5.44
CA GLU A 6 -6.31 6.55 6.88
C GLU A 6 -6.14 5.23 7.63
N GLY A 7 -5.52 5.31 8.80
CA GLY A 7 -5.32 4.16 9.64
C GLY A 7 -5.07 4.49 11.10
N LYS A 8 -5.25 3.48 11.93
CA LYS A 8 -5.08 3.55 13.37
C LYS A 8 -3.84 2.78 13.79
N VAL A 9 -2.97 3.41 14.58
CA VAL A 9 -1.78 2.74 15.12
C VAL A 9 -2.22 1.63 16.09
N VAL A 10 -1.82 0.39 15.82
CA VAL A 10 -2.13 -0.78 16.67
C VAL A 10 -0.90 -1.32 17.42
N SER A 11 0.30 -1.06 16.90
CA SER A 11 1.58 -1.35 17.55
C SER A 11 2.62 -0.28 17.19
N VAL A 12 3.59 -0.05 18.06
CA VAL A 12 4.68 0.92 17.84
C VAL A 12 6.06 0.27 17.68
N GLU A 13 6.25 -0.97 18.14
CA GLU A 13 7.50 -1.73 18.03
C GLU A 13 7.21 -3.22 17.73
N PRO A 14 7.16 -3.64 16.44
CA PRO A 14 7.27 -2.82 15.24
C PRO A 14 6.03 -1.94 15.04
N LEU A 15 6.19 -0.81 14.33
CA LEU A 15 5.08 0.06 13.97
C LEU A 15 4.10 -0.68 13.05
N GLN A 16 2.85 -0.77 13.48
CA GLN A 16 1.76 -1.36 12.71
C GLN A 16 0.56 -0.42 12.73
N VAL A 17 -0.04 -0.25 11.56
CA VAL A 17 -1.21 0.61 11.37
C VAL A 17 -2.30 -0.22 10.70
N GLU A 18 -3.44 -0.31 11.36
CA GLU A 18 -4.65 -0.92 10.82
C GLU A 18 -5.34 0.07 9.89
N THR A 19 -5.59 -0.34 8.65
CA THR A 19 -6.19 0.47 7.59
C THR A 19 -7.31 -0.32 6.90
N ALA A 20 -8.05 0.32 6.00
CA ALA A 20 -9.00 -0.37 5.12
C ALA A 20 -8.34 -1.42 4.20
N LEU A 21 -7.01 -1.35 4.00
CA LEU A 21 -6.22 -2.30 3.22
C LEU A 21 -5.64 -3.45 4.08
N GLY A 22 -5.98 -3.49 5.37
CA GLY A 22 -5.36 -4.39 6.34
C GLY A 22 -4.25 -3.72 7.14
N ILE A 23 -3.35 -4.53 7.69
CA ILE A 23 -2.25 -4.05 8.55
C ILE A 23 -1.05 -3.69 7.69
N LEU A 24 -0.64 -2.43 7.75
CA LEU A 24 0.57 -1.92 7.12
C LEU A 24 1.65 -1.66 8.17
N ARG A 25 2.91 -1.80 7.76
CA ARG A 25 4.15 -1.62 8.53
C ARG A 25 4.98 -0.49 7.92
N PRO A 26 4.73 0.76 8.33
CA PRO A 26 5.56 1.88 7.95
C PRO A 26 6.98 1.74 8.51
N SER A 27 7.99 1.90 7.66
CA SER A 27 9.39 2.02 8.09
C SER A 27 9.76 3.43 8.56
N LYS A 28 8.98 4.44 8.16
CA LYS A 28 9.22 5.85 8.47
C LYS A 28 7.97 6.48 9.05
N CYS A 29 8.16 7.25 10.12
CA CYS A 29 7.14 8.17 10.64
C CYS A 29 7.74 9.56 10.76
N THR A 30 7.01 10.57 10.32
CA THR A 30 7.41 11.98 10.47
C THR A 30 7.41 12.45 11.93
N LYS A 31 6.67 11.76 12.84
CA LYS A 31 6.59 12.11 14.26
C LYS A 31 7.27 11.06 15.16
N PRO A 32 8.15 11.46 16.09
CA PRO A 32 8.89 10.51 16.94
C PRO A 32 8.09 9.91 18.11
N LYS A 33 6.86 10.39 18.38
CA LYS A 33 6.03 9.90 19.49
C LYS A 33 4.66 9.44 18.97
N LEU A 34 4.62 8.20 18.50
CA LEU A 34 3.39 7.50 18.17
C LEU A 34 2.80 6.85 19.42
N LYS A 35 1.47 6.88 19.54
CA LYS A 35 0.75 6.11 20.55
C LYS A 35 -0.19 5.13 19.87
N ILE A 36 -0.37 3.97 20.50
CA ILE A 36 -1.43 3.03 20.11
C ILE A 36 -2.77 3.76 20.20
N GLY A 37 -3.55 3.68 19.14
CA GLY A 37 -4.83 4.35 18.98
C GLY A 37 -4.79 5.67 18.20
N ASP A 38 -3.61 6.21 17.91
CA ASP A 38 -3.49 7.42 17.10
C ASP A 38 -4.03 7.19 15.67
N GLN A 39 -4.81 8.14 15.18
CA GLN A 39 -5.19 8.21 13.77
C GLN A 39 -4.06 8.82 12.95
N LYS A 40 -3.75 8.21 11.80
CA LYS A 40 -2.65 8.59 10.92
C LYS A 40 -3.06 8.45 9.46
N LEU A 41 -2.53 9.36 8.65
CA LEU A 41 -2.57 9.22 7.21
C LEU A 41 -1.33 8.45 6.76
N ILE A 42 -1.55 7.38 6.00
CA ILE A 42 -0.48 6.53 5.46
C ILE A 42 -0.34 6.84 3.97
N LEU A 43 0.87 7.23 3.58
CA LEU A 43 1.28 7.31 2.18
C LEU A 43 1.88 5.98 1.76
N ILE A 44 1.38 5.43 0.66
CA ILE A 44 1.89 4.23 0.02
C ILE A 44 2.56 4.66 -1.28
N GLN A 45 3.88 4.59 -1.35
CA GLN A 45 4.60 4.95 -2.57
C GLN A 45 4.21 4.00 -3.71
N THR A 46 4.07 4.56 -4.91
CA THR A 46 3.62 3.81 -6.09
C THR A 46 4.67 2.84 -6.62
N THR A 47 5.96 3.11 -6.33
CA THR A 47 7.12 2.38 -6.83
C THR A 47 7.57 1.31 -5.86
N GLY A 48 8.13 0.21 -6.40
CA GLY A 48 8.67 -0.88 -5.58
C GLY A 48 7.62 -1.88 -5.10
N ALA A 49 6.36 -1.70 -5.51
CA ALA A 49 5.36 -2.74 -5.37
C ALA A 49 5.64 -3.87 -6.37
N GLU A 50 5.46 -5.11 -5.92
CA GLU A 50 5.65 -6.30 -6.75
C GLU A 50 4.42 -7.19 -6.66
N LEU A 51 4.15 -7.97 -7.71
CA LEU A 51 3.13 -9.01 -7.62
C LEU A 51 3.53 -9.99 -6.53
N GLU A 52 2.58 -10.32 -5.66
CA GLU A 52 2.84 -11.23 -4.57
C GLU A 52 3.10 -12.64 -5.11
N THR A 53 4.28 -13.19 -4.81
CA THR A 53 4.66 -14.56 -5.14
C THR A 53 4.56 -15.51 -3.95
N THR A 54 4.53 -14.99 -2.72
CA THR A 54 4.50 -15.76 -1.47
C THR A 54 3.55 -15.13 -0.45
N GLN A 55 2.88 -15.95 0.37
CA GLN A 55 1.84 -15.48 1.31
C GLN A 55 2.39 -14.84 2.60
N ASP A 56 3.71 -14.84 2.80
CA ASP A 56 4.36 -14.45 4.06
C ASP A 56 4.85 -12.99 4.08
N GLY A 57 4.48 -12.20 3.07
CA GLY A 57 4.87 -10.80 2.93
C GLY A 57 4.09 -9.84 3.84
N ASN A 58 4.78 -8.86 4.42
CA ASN A 58 4.13 -7.70 5.06
C ASN A 58 3.58 -6.71 4.00
N ASN A 59 2.64 -5.85 4.41
CA ASN A 59 2.04 -4.78 3.57
C ASN A 59 1.45 -5.31 2.27
N ARG A 60 0.66 -6.37 2.42
CA ARG A 60 -0.07 -6.97 1.32
C ARG A 60 -1.31 -6.13 1.03
N ILE A 61 -1.48 -5.76 -0.23
CA ILE A 61 -2.64 -5.01 -0.70
C ILE A 61 -3.35 -5.85 -1.75
N HIS A 62 -4.63 -6.10 -1.53
CA HIS A 62 -5.48 -6.87 -2.42
C HIS A 62 -6.45 -5.93 -3.12
N GLY A 63 -6.65 -6.16 -4.41
CA GLY A 63 -7.59 -5.36 -5.17
C GLY A 63 -7.90 -5.95 -6.53
N ILE A 64 -8.89 -5.34 -7.17
CA ILE A 64 -9.28 -5.66 -8.55
C ILE A 64 -8.63 -4.64 -9.47
N VAL A 65 -7.94 -5.12 -10.51
CA VAL A 65 -7.34 -4.27 -11.53
C VAL A 65 -8.44 -3.57 -12.31
N THR A 66 -8.43 -2.24 -12.31
CA THR A 66 -9.40 -1.43 -13.05
C THR A 66 -8.80 -0.79 -14.28
N GLU A 67 -7.51 -0.49 -14.24
CA GLU A 67 -6.74 0.01 -15.37
C GLU A 67 -5.33 -0.58 -15.34
N CYS A 68 -4.78 -0.90 -16.51
CA CYS A 68 -3.39 -1.31 -16.66
C CYS A 68 -2.85 -0.80 -17.99
N PHE A 69 -1.80 0.03 -17.95
CA PHE A 69 -1.17 0.55 -19.16
C PHE A 69 0.36 0.61 -19.03
N PHE A 70 1.01 0.29 -20.14
CA PHE A 70 2.46 0.32 -20.24
C PHE A 70 2.99 1.75 -20.36
N ARG A 71 4.05 2.08 -19.63
CA ARG A 71 4.69 3.40 -19.57
C ARG A 71 6.11 3.44 -20.16
N GLY A 72 6.55 2.37 -20.82
CA GLY A 72 7.86 2.28 -21.46
C GLY A 72 8.79 1.30 -20.74
N ASP A 73 8.87 1.39 -19.40
CA ASP A 73 9.71 0.48 -18.59
C ASP A 73 8.88 -0.36 -17.60
N ASP A 74 7.70 0.13 -17.21
CA ASP A 74 6.79 -0.52 -16.26
C ASP A 74 5.32 -0.44 -16.71
N PHE A 75 4.44 -1.06 -15.93
CA PHE A 75 3.00 -0.94 -16.05
C PHE A 75 2.48 -0.09 -14.92
N LYS A 76 1.76 0.97 -15.26
CA LYS A 76 0.87 1.60 -14.29
C LYS A 76 -0.39 0.76 -14.16
N VAL A 77 -0.66 0.34 -12.93
CA VAL A 77 -1.81 -0.46 -12.56
C VAL A 77 -2.64 0.29 -11.52
N THR A 78 -3.93 0.48 -11.80
CA THR A 78 -4.90 1.04 -10.85
C THR A 78 -5.69 -0.10 -10.23
N LEU A 79 -5.62 -0.23 -8.89
CA LEU A 79 -6.35 -1.21 -8.11
C LEU A 79 -7.54 -0.57 -7.41
N ASN A 80 -8.70 -1.22 -7.49
CA ASN A 80 -9.83 -0.97 -6.60
C ASN A 80 -9.72 -1.90 -5.39
N CYS A 81 -9.53 -1.29 -4.22
CA CYS A 81 -9.41 -1.93 -2.93
C CYS A 81 -10.56 -1.45 -2.04
N CYS A 82 -11.70 -2.15 -2.07
CA CYS A 82 -12.89 -1.78 -1.27
C CYS A 82 -13.36 -0.33 -1.52
N GLU A 83 -13.59 0.03 -2.79
CA GLU A 83 -14.05 1.36 -3.24
C GLU A 83 -12.99 2.47 -3.20
N LEU A 84 -11.77 2.15 -2.72
CA LEU A 84 -10.61 3.04 -2.79
C LEU A 84 -9.72 2.67 -3.97
N PHE A 85 -9.23 3.68 -4.69
CA PHE A 85 -8.39 3.50 -5.88
C PHE A 85 -6.94 3.83 -5.57
N PHE A 86 -6.05 2.89 -5.86
CA PHE A 86 -4.61 3.02 -5.66
C PHE A 86 -3.85 2.75 -6.95
N GLU A 87 -2.77 3.49 -7.18
CA GLU A 87 -1.94 3.41 -8.39
C GLU A 87 -0.58 2.83 -8.04
N PHE A 88 -0.13 1.83 -8.80
CA PHE A 88 1.18 1.20 -8.60
C PHE A 88 1.92 1.09 -9.93
N SER A 89 3.24 1.13 -9.84
CA SER A 89 4.16 0.77 -10.92
C SER A 89 4.60 -0.67 -10.71
N LEU A 90 4.17 -1.58 -11.58
CA LEU A 90 4.53 -3.00 -11.56
C LEU A 90 5.38 -3.36 -12.78
N SER A 91 6.33 -4.28 -12.63
CA SER A 91 7.16 -4.81 -13.73
C SER A 91 6.38 -5.74 -14.67
N GLU A 92 5.26 -6.28 -14.20
CA GLU A 92 4.45 -7.26 -14.91
C GLU A 92 3.10 -6.70 -15.31
N ARG A 93 2.62 -7.12 -16.48
CA ARG A 93 1.30 -6.75 -16.98
C ARG A 93 0.21 -7.46 -16.17
N CYS A 94 -0.82 -6.73 -15.80
CA CYS A 94 -2.04 -7.28 -15.20
C CYS A 94 -3.24 -7.17 -16.15
N GLU A 95 -4.22 -8.05 -15.98
CA GLU A 95 -5.47 -8.00 -16.75
C GLU A 95 -6.54 -7.17 -16.03
N VAL A 96 -7.27 -6.32 -16.76
CA VAL A 96 -8.39 -5.57 -16.18
C VAL A 96 -9.51 -6.53 -15.78
N GLY A 97 -10.04 -6.33 -14.57
CA GLY A 97 -11.01 -7.23 -13.92
C GLY A 97 -10.37 -8.35 -13.10
N GLN A 98 -9.04 -8.54 -13.20
CA GLN A 98 -8.32 -9.55 -12.42
C GLN A 98 -8.22 -9.13 -10.95
N SER A 99 -8.46 -10.07 -10.04
CA SER A 99 -8.13 -9.92 -8.62
C SER A 99 -6.66 -10.25 -8.43
N ILE A 100 -5.89 -9.30 -7.90
CA ILE A 100 -4.46 -9.49 -7.63
C ILE A 100 -4.11 -9.14 -6.19
N SER A 101 -2.95 -9.62 -5.74
CA SER A 101 -2.31 -9.19 -4.52
C SER A 101 -0.92 -8.64 -4.86
N ILE A 102 -0.60 -7.48 -4.31
CA ILE A 102 0.73 -6.90 -4.41
C ILE A 102 1.35 -6.83 -3.02
N GLN A 103 2.68 -6.93 -3.00
CA GLN A 103 3.46 -6.68 -1.81
C GLN A 103 4.16 -5.33 -1.94
N VAL A 104 4.07 -4.50 -0.89
CA VAL A 104 4.76 -3.21 -0.83
C VAL A 104 5.86 -3.26 0.22
N PRO A 105 7.11 -2.86 -0.08
CA PRO A 105 8.17 -2.90 0.91
C PRO A 105 7.91 -1.87 2.03
N ASP A 106 8.31 -2.18 3.26
CA ASP A 106 8.15 -1.29 4.42
C ASP A 106 8.73 0.12 4.17
N SER A 107 9.79 0.21 3.35
CA SER A 107 10.43 1.47 2.90
C SER A 107 9.50 2.39 2.10
N SER A 108 8.48 1.82 1.46
CA SER A 108 7.49 2.51 0.63
C SER A 108 6.20 2.86 1.39
N ILE A 109 6.11 2.49 2.67
CA ILE A 109 5.01 2.87 3.56
C ILE A 109 5.49 3.97 4.50
N VAL A 110 4.86 5.15 4.41
CA VAL A 110 5.22 6.33 5.22
C VAL A 110 4.03 6.77 6.06
N CYS A 111 4.23 6.86 7.36
CA CYS A 111 3.27 7.43 8.28
C CYS A 111 3.43 8.97 8.32
N LEU A 112 2.37 9.70 7.96
CA LEU A 112 2.34 11.16 7.93
C LEU A 112 1.68 11.75 9.18
N GLU A 113 1.89 13.05 9.39
CA GLU A 113 1.11 13.82 10.35
C GLU A 113 -0.22 14.25 9.71
N THR A 114 -1.30 14.10 10.46
CA THR A 114 -2.62 14.71 10.20
C THR A 114 -2.75 15.99 10.98
#